data_AF-A0A1T4TSE4-F1
#
_entry.id   AF-A0A1T4TSE4-F1
#
_cell.length_a   1.000
_cell.length_b   1.000
_cell.length_c   1.000
_cell.angle_alpha   90.00
_cell.angle_beta   90.00
_cell.angle_gamma   90.00
#
_symmetry.space_group_name_H-M   'P 1'
#
loop_
_entity.id
_entity.type
_entity.pdbx_description
1 polymer ?
#
loop_
_entity_poly.entity_id
_entity_poly.type
_entity_poly.pdbx_seq_one_letter_code
_entity_poly.pdbx_strand_id
1 'polypeptide(L)'
;MHKTKCLLAGLLLAACVIVAQNRQTGHPAIRKAVREINRDTALKQVTLTNEEWMTEMPDGGGSLTGYYKNKTLVKAVRWIGYSSGVEVVEFYFKNNELLFVYEQSDLFFYDEKKGELRTDSLERNFEGRYYFSGKKMIDYTTLGHNRFEDDSLDAGKIWPKEAATCRHLLARKVAR
;
A
#
# COMPACT_ATOMS: atom_id res chain seq x y z
N MET A 1 -10.41 34.29 -73.06
CA MET A 1 -10.34 35.37 -72.05
C MET A 1 -11.08 34.87 -70.80
N HIS A 2 -10.36 34.47 -69.74
CA HIS A 2 -10.14 35.31 -68.53
C HIS A 2 -11.46 35.74 -67.88
N LYS A 3 -11.85 35.43 -66.64
CA LYS A 3 -11.25 35.03 -65.34
C LYS A 3 -12.47 34.39 -64.57
N THR A 4 -12.44 33.76 -63.40
CA THR A 4 -11.73 34.01 -62.16
C THR A 4 -11.99 32.79 -61.29
N LYS A 5 -10.93 32.28 -60.66
CA LYS A 5 -10.97 31.19 -59.67
C LYS A 5 -11.53 31.76 -58.35
N CYS A 6 -12.49 31.08 -57.74
CA CYS A 6 -12.88 31.27 -56.33
C CYS A 6 -12.97 29.87 -55.73
N LEU A 7 -11.97 29.49 -54.93
CA LEU A 7 -12.02 29.53 -53.47
C LEU A 7 -12.97 28.46 -52.92
N LEU A 8 -12.41 27.36 -52.43
CA LEU A 8 -12.55 26.93 -51.03
C LEU A 8 -11.55 25.79 -50.79
N ALA A 9 -10.34 26.16 -50.35
CA ALA A 9 -9.45 25.19 -49.73
C ALA A 9 -9.98 24.96 -48.31
N GLY A 10 -10.76 23.90 -48.12
CA GLY A 10 -11.18 23.44 -46.81
C GLY A 10 -9.96 22.94 -46.04
N LEU A 11 -9.39 23.81 -45.21
CA LEU A 11 -8.35 23.46 -44.25
C LEU A 11 -9.01 22.60 -43.15
N LEU A 12 -8.99 21.27 -43.34
CA LEU A 12 -9.39 20.32 -42.32
C LEU A 12 -8.32 20.35 -41.23
N LEU A 13 -8.43 21.29 -40.29
CA LEU A 13 -7.73 21.22 -39.01
C LEU A 13 -8.26 19.98 -38.29
N ALA A 14 -7.59 18.85 -38.51
CA ALA A 14 -7.62 17.74 -37.59
C ALA A 14 -7.08 18.29 -36.27
N ALA A 15 -7.97 18.76 -35.41
CA ALA A 15 -7.69 18.95 -34.00
C ALA A 15 -7.32 17.55 -33.49
N CYS A 16 -6.02 17.28 -33.51
CA CYS A 16 -5.41 16.19 -32.80
C CYS A 16 -5.72 16.50 -31.34
N VAL A 17 -6.85 15.98 -30.85
CA VAL A 17 -7.10 15.89 -29.42
C VAL A 17 -6.08 14.89 -28.94
N ILE A 18 -4.88 15.39 -28.66
CA ILE A 18 -3.92 14.74 -27.79
C ILE A 18 -4.64 14.70 -26.46
N VAL A 19 -5.47 13.67 -26.27
CA VAL A 19 -5.73 13.19 -24.94
C VAL A 19 -4.35 12.75 -24.49
N ALA A 20 -3.66 13.63 -23.78
CA ALA A 20 -2.63 13.23 -22.85
C ALA A 20 -3.36 12.35 -21.85
N GLN A 21 -3.60 11.09 -22.23
CA GLN A 21 -4.04 10.05 -21.33
C GLN A 21 -2.89 9.93 -20.37
N ASN A 22 -2.99 10.67 -19.27
CA ASN A 22 -2.24 10.44 -18.06
C ASN A 22 -2.57 8.99 -17.69
N ARG A 23 -1.79 8.04 -18.19
CA ARG A 23 -1.83 6.65 -17.79
C ARG A 23 -1.25 6.63 -16.38
N GLN A 24 -2.07 7.06 -15.42
CA GLN A 24 -1.98 6.51 -14.08
C GLN A 24 -2.43 5.05 -14.21
N THR A 25 -1.48 4.21 -14.63
CA THR A 25 -1.53 2.75 -14.51
C THR A 25 -2.09 2.45 -13.13
N GLY A 26 -3.23 1.77 -13.10
CA GLY A 26 -4.02 1.96 -11.91
C GLY A 26 -5.25 1.13 -11.83
N HIS A 27 -5.12 -0.03 -11.20
CA HIS A 27 -6.17 -0.97 -10.84
C HIS A 27 -7.35 -0.28 -10.10
N PRO A 28 -8.37 0.21 -10.82
CA PRO A 28 -9.37 1.11 -10.23
C PRO A 28 -10.34 0.33 -9.34
N ALA A 29 -10.58 -0.94 -9.68
CA ALA A 29 -11.36 -1.87 -8.86
C ALA A 29 -10.68 -2.15 -7.51
N ILE A 30 -9.35 -2.34 -7.50
CA ILE A 30 -8.56 -2.51 -6.27
C ILE A 30 -8.65 -1.26 -5.42
N ARG A 31 -8.37 -0.08 -6.00
CA ARG A 31 -8.47 1.19 -5.26
C ARG A 31 -9.86 1.45 -4.70
N LYS A 32 -10.92 1.12 -5.45
CA LYS A 32 -12.30 1.23 -4.97
C LYS A 32 -12.53 0.33 -3.75
N ALA A 33 -12.10 -0.93 -3.80
CA ALA A 33 -12.22 -1.85 -2.68
C ALA A 33 -11.44 -1.36 -1.44
N VAL A 34 -10.19 -0.90 -1.61
CA VAL A 34 -9.38 -0.33 -0.51
C VAL A 34 -10.08 0.87 0.13
N ARG A 35 -10.61 1.80 -0.68
CA ARG A 35 -11.35 2.96 -0.18
C ARG A 35 -12.64 2.57 0.55
N GLU A 36 -13.37 1.60 0.03
CA GLU A 36 -14.60 1.10 0.68
C GLU A 36 -14.28 0.48 2.04
N ILE A 37 -13.23 -0.33 2.13
CA ILE A 37 -12.78 -0.93 3.40
C ILE A 37 -12.36 0.16 4.40
N ASN A 38 -11.54 1.13 3.99
CA ASN A 38 -11.06 2.18 4.89
C ASN A 38 -12.15 3.15 5.37
N ARG A 39 -13.25 3.29 4.62
CA ARG A 39 -14.38 4.15 4.99
C ARG A 39 -15.44 3.43 5.82
N ASP A 40 -15.36 2.11 5.94
CA ASP A 40 -16.32 1.31 6.69
C ASP A 40 -16.03 1.41 8.20
N THR A 41 -16.78 2.28 8.89
CA THR A 41 -16.65 2.49 10.33
C THR A 41 -17.30 1.39 11.16
N ALA A 42 -18.05 0.47 10.54
CA ALA A 42 -18.72 -0.64 11.22
C ALA A 42 -17.83 -1.89 11.35
N LEU A 43 -16.60 -1.84 10.87
CA LEU A 43 -15.66 -2.96 10.96
C LEU A 43 -15.31 -3.26 12.42
N LYS A 44 -15.43 -4.55 12.79
CA LYS A 44 -15.00 -5.02 14.11
C LYS A 44 -13.49 -5.14 14.14
N GLN A 45 -12.86 -4.60 15.18
CA GLN A 45 -11.41 -4.62 15.35
C GLN A 45 -10.98 -5.70 16.34
N VAL A 46 -9.87 -6.37 16.04
CA VAL A 46 -9.20 -7.32 16.92
C VAL A 46 -7.71 -7.02 16.87
N THR A 47 -7.11 -6.74 18.02
CA THR A 47 -5.70 -6.39 18.12
C THR A 47 -4.94 -7.44 18.92
N LEU A 48 -3.76 -7.80 18.43
CA LEU A 48 -2.74 -8.57 19.15
C LEU A 48 -1.63 -7.60 19.57
N THR A 49 -1.27 -7.61 20.85
CA THR A 49 -0.09 -6.87 21.36
C THR A 49 1.20 -7.61 20.98
N ASN A 50 2.35 -6.95 21.10
CA ASN A 50 3.65 -7.52 20.76
C ASN A 50 3.88 -8.90 21.38
N GLU A 51 3.50 -9.12 22.64
CA GLU A 51 3.67 -10.41 23.33
C GLU A 51 2.83 -11.55 22.71
N GLU A 52 1.75 -11.22 22.01
CA GLU A 52 0.84 -12.21 21.46
C GLU A 52 1.27 -12.75 20.08
N TRP A 53 2.13 -12.04 19.35
CA TRP A 53 2.48 -12.40 17.98
C TRP A 53 3.96 -12.27 17.61
N MET A 54 4.78 -11.58 18.40
CA MET A 54 6.20 -11.41 18.13
C MET A 54 7.05 -12.32 19.03
N THR A 55 8.09 -12.93 18.46
CA THR A 55 9.12 -13.67 19.22
C THR A 55 10.22 -12.76 19.73
N GLU A 56 10.53 -11.72 18.96
CA GLU A 56 11.52 -10.69 19.29
C GLU A 56 10.80 -9.35 19.37
N MET A 57 11.07 -8.58 20.43
CA MET A 57 10.43 -7.29 20.65
C MET A 57 11.38 -6.17 20.24
N PRO A 58 11.05 -5.38 19.21
CA PRO A 58 11.79 -4.17 18.93
C PRO A 58 11.51 -3.13 20.02
N ASP A 59 12.44 -2.18 20.19
CA ASP A 59 12.43 -1.23 21.30
C ASP A 59 11.13 -0.42 21.41
N GLY A 60 10.49 -0.10 20.28
CA GLY A 60 9.23 0.63 20.21
C GLY A 60 7.97 -0.25 20.27
N GLY A 61 8.13 -1.58 20.37
CA GLY A 61 7.05 -2.55 20.41
C GLY A 61 6.38 -2.79 19.05
N GLY A 62 5.20 -3.40 19.08
CA GLY A 62 4.49 -3.79 17.88
C GLY A 62 3.03 -4.12 18.12
N SER A 63 2.22 -4.02 17.07
CA SER A 63 0.82 -4.46 17.11
C SER A 63 0.39 -5.05 15.78
N LEU A 64 -0.56 -5.99 15.85
CA LEU A 64 -1.25 -6.55 14.70
C LEU A 64 -2.76 -6.39 14.89
N THR A 65 -3.38 -5.50 14.10
CA THR A 65 -4.81 -5.21 14.17
C THR A 65 -5.52 -5.75 12.94
N GLY A 66 -6.49 -6.64 13.13
CA GLY A 66 -7.40 -7.13 12.10
C GLY A 66 -8.75 -6.40 12.13
N TYR A 67 -9.29 -6.13 10.95
CA TYR A 67 -10.59 -5.50 10.73
C TYR A 67 -11.52 -6.47 10.03
N TYR A 68 -12.69 -6.69 10.61
CA TYR A 68 -13.62 -7.75 10.22
C TYR A 68 -14.97 -7.20 9.80
N LYS A 69 -15.46 -7.68 8.66
CA LYS A 69 -16.83 -7.49 8.18
C LYS A 69 -17.56 -8.83 8.17
N ASN A 70 -18.64 -8.96 8.94
CA ASN A 70 -19.41 -10.20 9.04
C ASN A 70 -18.53 -11.44 9.33
N LYS A 71 -17.60 -11.33 10.30
CA LYS A 71 -16.60 -12.36 10.67
C LYS A 71 -15.53 -12.67 9.60
N THR A 72 -15.53 -11.99 8.47
CA THR A 72 -14.50 -12.10 7.43
C THR A 72 -13.45 -11.01 7.61
N LEU A 73 -12.16 -11.38 7.64
CA LEU A 73 -11.05 -10.43 7.67
C LEU A 73 -10.98 -9.67 6.34
N VAL A 74 -11.06 -8.35 6.38
CA VAL A 74 -10.98 -7.48 5.18
C VAL A 74 -9.75 -6.59 5.17
N LYS A 75 -9.16 -6.31 6.34
CA LYS A 75 -7.89 -5.58 6.47
C LYS A 75 -7.10 -6.10 7.66
N ALA A 76 -5.77 -6.14 7.54
CA ALA A 76 -4.86 -6.31 8.67
C ALA A 76 -3.81 -5.18 8.63
N VAL A 77 -3.46 -4.65 9.79
CA VAL A 77 -2.45 -3.60 9.97
C VAL A 77 -1.40 -4.13 10.92
N ARG A 78 -0.17 -4.26 10.42
CA ARG A 78 1.02 -4.53 11.21
C ARG A 78 1.73 -3.20 11.46
N TRP A 79 1.97 -2.87 12.72
CA TRP A 79 2.74 -1.70 13.13
C TRP A 79 3.92 -2.20 13.95
N ILE A 80 5.12 -1.69 13.63
CA ILE A 80 6.35 -1.98 14.38
C ILE A 80 7.06 -0.66 14.66
N GLY A 81 7.37 -0.40 15.94
CA GLY A 81 8.18 0.72 16.37
C GLY A 81 9.64 0.29 16.56
N TYR A 82 10.55 0.91 15.82
CA TYR A 82 11.99 0.78 15.99
C TYR A 82 12.56 1.98 16.74
N SER A 83 13.78 1.87 17.26
CA SER A 83 14.49 3.02 17.84
C SER A 83 14.79 4.13 16.82
N SER A 84 14.81 3.80 15.52
CA SER A 84 15.05 4.74 14.43
C SER A 84 13.79 5.25 13.72
N GLY A 85 12.60 4.72 14.04
CA GLY A 85 11.37 5.08 13.35
C GLY A 85 10.25 4.06 13.48
N VAL A 86 9.37 4.00 12.48
CA VAL A 86 8.17 3.17 12.48
C VAL A 86 7.98 2.52 11.12
N GLU A 87 7.59 1.25 11.10
CA GLU A 87 7.10 0.55 9.92
C GLU A 87 5.62 0.21 10.09
N VAL A 88 4.82 0.50 9.05
CA VAL A 88 3.42 0.10 8.98
C VAL A 88 3.16 -0.65 7.68
N VAL A 89 2.58 -1.85 7.79
CA VAL A 89 2.14 -2.63 6.64
C VAL A 89 0.65 -2.93 6.76
N GLU A 90 -0.10 -2.50 5.76
CA GLU A 90 -1.52 -2.76 5.63
C GLU A 90 -1.80 -3.80 4.55
N PHE A 91 -2.48 -4.87 4.91
CA PHE A 91 -2.92 -5.92 4.01
C PHE A 91 -4.43 -5.79 3.79
N TYR A 92 -4.86 -5.80 2.54
CA TYR A 92 -6.27 -5.71 2.17
C TYR A 92 -6.74 -6.98 1.48
N PHE A 93 -7.88 -7.48 1.93
CA PHE A 93 -8.43 -8.75 1.48
C PHE A 93 -9.81 -8.58 0.85
N LYS A 94 -10.07 -9.35 -0.20
CA LYS A 94 -11.40 -9.49 -0.80
C LYS A 94 -11.61 -10.95 -1.15
N ASN A 95 -12.78 -11.50 -0.78
CA ASN A 95 -13.10 -12.92 -0.98
C ASN A 95 -12.01 -13.86 -0.41
N ASN A 96 -11.43 -13.49 0.74
CA ASN A 96 -10.32 -14.20 1.39
C ASN A 96 -9.00 -14.24 0.58
N GLU A 97 -8.87 -13.44 -0.47
CA GLU A 97 -7.63 -13.31 -1.25
C GLU A 97 -6.96 -11.97 -0.95
N LEU A 98 -5.63 -11.96 -0.98
CA LEU A 98 -4.85 -10.72 -0.88
C LEU A 98 -5.07 -9.91 -2.17
N LEU A 99 -5.47 -8.66 -2.02
CA LEU A 99 -5.76 -7.78 -3.15
C LEU A 99 -4.74 -6.64 -3.27
N PHE A 100 -4.23 -6.17 -2.12
CA PHE A 100 -3.38 -5.00 -2.04
C PHE A 100 -2.56 -5.00 -0.76
N VAL A 101 -1.30 -4.56 -0.85
CA VAL A 101 -0.44 -4.25 0.29
C VAL A 101 0.02 -2.81 0.17
N TYR A 102 -0.07 -2.09 1.29
CA TYR A 102 0.52 -0.78 1.47
C TYR A 102 1.56 -0.85 2.57
N GLU A 103 2.82 -0.60 2.23
CA GLU A 103 3.96 -0.55 3.15
C GLU A 103 4.42 0.89 3.26
N GLN A 104 4.67 1.35 4.47
CA GLN A 104 5.30 2.63 4.73
C GLN A 104 6.32 2.51 5.87
N SER A 105 7.45 3.20 5.70
CA SER A 105 8.44 3.35 6.75
C SER A 105 8.74 4.82 6.94
N ASP A 106 8.61 5.28 8.17
CA ASP A 106 8.89 6.64 8.59
C ASP A 106 10.09 6.61 9.54
N LEU A 107 11.06 7.49 9.33
CA LEU A 107 12.25 7.60 10.18
C LEU A 107 12.16 8.82 11.08
N PHE A 108 12.71 8.72 12.28
CA PHE A 108 12.90 9.89 13.13
C PHE A 108 13.94 10.82 12.50
N PHE A 109 13.65 12.12 12.55
CA PHE A 109 14.54 13.13 12.00
C PHE A 109 15.85 13.19 12.80
N TYR A 110 17.00 13.29 12.12
CA TYR A 110 18.29 13.49 12.79
C TYR A 110 18.69 14.97 12.72
N ASP A 111 18.81 15.62 13.88
CA ASP A 111 19.27 17.01 13.97
C ASP A 111 20.81 17.03 13.93
N GLU A 112 21.38 17.25 12.75
CA GLU A 112 22.83 17.30 12.55
C GLU A 112 23.53 18.37 13.40
N LYS A 113 22.84 19.48 13.74
CA LYS A 113 23.44 20.55 14.53
C LYS A 113 23.59 20.16 15.99
N LYS A 114 22.65 19.37 16.50
CA LYS A 114 22.64 18.88 17.88
C LYS A 114 23.26 17.50 18.04
N GLY A 115 23.43 16.77 16.93
CA GLY A 115 23.95 15.39 16.94
C GLY A 115 22.99 14.41 17.60
N GLU A 116 21.68 14.65 17.52
CA GLU A 116 20.66 13.84 18.21
C GLU A 116 19.47 13.48 17.31
N LEU A 117 18.86 12.33 17.60
CA LEU A 117 17.64 11.88 16.94
C LEU A 117 16.42 12.55 17.59
N ARG A 118 15.56 13.14 16.77
CA ARG A 118 14.30 13.77 17.19
C ARG A 118 13.14 12.80 17.06
N THR A 119 12.76 12.21 18.19
CA THR A 119 11.67 11.23 18.27
C THR A 119 10.26 11.83 18.24
N ASP A 120 10.15 13.16 18.26
CA ASP A 120 8.91 13.93 18.16
C ASP A 120 8.47 14.21 16.71
N SER A 121 9.30 13.86 15.73
CA SER A 121 9.04 14.09 14.31
C SER A 121 9.41 12.88 13.46
N LEU A 122 8.53 12.51 12.54
CA LEU A 122 8.71 11.42 11.59
C LEU A 122 8.72 11.96 10.16
N GLU A 123 9.65 11.45 9.35
CA GLU A 123 9.73 11.73 7.91
C GLU A 123 9.57 10.44 7.11
N ARG A 124 8.74 10.50 6.05
CA ARG A 124 8.51 9.37 5.15
C ARG A 124 9.79 9.02 4.41
N ASN A 125 10.36 7.86 4.71
CA ASN A 125 11.55 7.36 4.01
C ASN A 125 11.20 6.32 2.94
N PHE A 126 10.10 5.59 3.11
CA PHE A 126 9.68 4.59 2.14
C PHE A 126 8.15 4.48 2.00
N GLU A 127 7.68 4.31 0.77
CA GLU A 127 6.30 3.94 0.47
C GLU A 127 6.26 2.85 -0.62
N GLY A 128 5.54 1.76 -0.34
CA GLY A 128 5.33 0.64 -1.25
C GLY A 128 3.85 0.34 -1.45
N ARG A 129 3.44 0.18 -2.71
CA ARG A 129 2.07 -0.19 -3.09
C ARG A 129 2.16 -1.43 -3.97
N TYR A 130 1.61 -2.55 -3.53
CA TYR A 130 1.69 -3.83 -4.22
C TYR A 130 0.30 -4.35 -4.53
N TYR A 131 0.03 -4.63 -5.81
CA TYR A 131 -1.28 -5.01 -6.30
C TYR A 131 -1.30 -6.49 -6.65
N PHE A 132 -2.37 -7.19 -6.22
CA PHE A 132 -2.50 -8.63 -6.41
C PHE A 132 -3.80 -8.99 -7.12
N SER A 133 -3.73 -10.05 -7.94
CA SER A 133 -4.90 -10.74 -8.50
C SER A 133 -4.72 -12.24 -8.31
N GLY A 134 -5.59 -12.83 -7.49
CA GLY A 134 -5.42 -14.20 -7.00
C GLY A 134 -4.12 -14.33 -6.21
N LYS A 135 -3.24 -15.25 -6.63
CA LYS A 135 -1.94 -15.51 -5.97
C LYS A 135 -0.75 -14.79 -6.60
N LYS A 136 -0.98 -13.92 -7.59
CA LYS A 136 0.09 -13.26 -8.36
C LYS A 136 0.08 -11.77 -8.09
N MET A 137 1.26 -11.20 -7.86
CA MET A 137 1.46 -9.76 -7.93
C MET A 137 1.34 -9.34 -9.39
N ILE A 138 0.52 -8.32 -9.65
CA ILE A 138 0.22 -7.85 -11.00
C ILE A 138 0.83 -6.48 -11.31
N ASP A 139 1.16 -5.71 -10.28
CA ASP A 139 1.77 -4.39 -10.38
C ASP A 139 2.34 -3.98 -9.02
N TYR A 140 3.26 -3.03 -9.02
CA TYR A 140 3.74 -2.37 -7.81
C TYR A 140 4.30 -0.98 -8.11
N THR A 141 4.28 -0.10 -7.11
CA THR A 141 4.99 1.18 -7.15
C THR A 141 5.68 1.39 -5.83
N THR A 142 6.95 1.77 -5.86
CA THR A 142 7.76 2.09 -4.68
C THR A 142 8.34 3.50 -4.79
N LEU A 143 8.51 4.15 -3.65
CA LEU A 143 9.22 5.42 -3.48
C LEU A 143 10.16 5.29 -2.29
N GLY A 144 11.42 5.68 -2.46
CA GLY A 144 12.48 5.45 -1.48
C GLY A 144 13.06 4.04 -1.54
N HIS A 145 13.92 3.71 -0.58
CA HIS A 145 14.62 2.44 -0.52
C HIS A 145 13.94 1.44 0.42
N ASN A 146 13.87 0.17 0.04
CA ASN A 146 13.38 -0.90 0.92
C ASN A 146 14.08 -2.24 0.73
N ARG A 147 13.60 -3.23 1.49
CA ARG A 147 14.10 -4.60 1.49
C ARG A 147 14.00 -5.33 0.14
N PHE A 148 13.14 -4.91 -0.79
CA PHE A 148 13.02 -5.59 -2.09
C PHE A 148 13.95 -5.04 -3.16
N GLU A 149 14.90 -4.18 -2.79
CA GLU A 149 16.05 -3.85 -3.65
C GLU A 149 17.10 -4.98 -3.68
N ASP A 150 17.04 -5.90 -2.72
CA ASP A 150 17.77 -7.15 -2.78
C ASP A 150 17.04 -8.12 -3.74
N ASP A 151 17.69 -8.42 -4.87
CA ASP A 151 17.18 -9.33 -5.91
C ASP A 151 16.88 -10.76 -5.39
N SER A 152 17.39 -11.14 -4.21
CA SER A 152 17.06 -12.40 -3.56
C SER A 152 15.65 -12.40 -2.93
N LEU A 153 15.07 -11.22 -2.73
CA LEU A 153 13.75 -11.03 -2.10
C LEU A 153 12.68 -10.73 -3.14
N ASP A 154 11.72 -11.65 -3.27
CA ASP A 154 10.59 -11.52 -4.20
C ASP A 154 9.34 -11.03 -3.45
N ALA A 155 8.99 -9.75 -3.63
CA ALA A 155 7.78 -9.15 -3.05
C ALA A 155 6.49 -9.92 -3.42
N GLY A 156 6.43 -10.48 -4.62
CA GLY A 156 5.30 -11.27 -5.09
C GLY A 156 5.14 -12.61 -4.38
N LYS A 157 6.20 -13.11 -3.71
CA LYS A 157 6.16 -14.30 -2.85
C LYS A 157 6.07 -13.95 -1.36
N ILE A 158 6.78 -12.92 -0.92
CA ILE A 158 6.90 -12.55 0.49
C ILE A 158 5.59 -11.98 1.01
N TRP A 159 4.94 -11.07 0.29
CA TRP A 159 3.71 -10.45 0.76
C TRP A 159 2.54 -11.42 0.95
N PRO A 160 2.25 -12.34 0.02
CA PRO A 160 1.24 -13.37 0.27
C PRO A 160 1.53 -14.23 1.50
N LYS A 161 2.81 -14.53 1.77
CA LYS A 161 3.24 -15.30 2.94
C LYS A 161 2.98 -14.53 4.23
N GLU A 162 3.43 -13.27 4.32
CA GLU A 162 3.20 -12.42 5.50
C GLU A 162 1.71 -12.16 5.74
N ALA A 163 0.94 -11.90 4.69
CA ALA A 163 -0.51 -11.72 4.77
C ALA A 163 -1.20 -12.98 5.31
N ALA A 164 -0.77 -14.17 4.89
CA ALA A 164 -1.28 -15.44 5.39
C ALA A 164 -0.94 -15.64 6.87
N THR A 165 0.29 -15.32 7.30
CA THR A 165 0.70 -15.36 8.71
C THR A 165 -0.17 -14.44 9.57
N CYS A 166 -0.36 -13.18 9.15
CA CYS A 166 -1.19 -12.22 9.88
C CYS A 166 -2.62 -12.74 10.06
N ARG A 167 -3.21 -13.25 8.99
CA ARG A 167 -4.56 -13.84 9.01
C ARG A 167 -4.64 -15.05 9.96
N HIS A 168 -3.63 -15.92 9.96
CA HIS A 168 -3.60 -17.08 10.85
C HIS A 168 -3.57 -16.66 12.33
N LEU A 169 -2.71 -15.71 12.69
CA LEU A 169 -2.60 -15.18 14.04
C LEU A 169 -3.90 -14.54 14.52
N LEU A 170 -4.49 -13.68 13.69
CA LEU A 170 -5.75 -13.00 13.97
C LEU A 170 -6.92 -13.99 14.11
N ALA A 171 -6.99 -15.02 13.26
CA ALA A 171 -8.01 -16.06 13.37
C ALA A 171 -7.94 -16.84 14.70
N ARG A 172 -6.72 -17.12 15.20
CA ARG A 172 -6.54 -17.76 16.51
C ARG A 172 -7.05 -16.89 17.66
N LYS A 173 -6.89 -15.57 17.59
CA LYS A 173 -7.39 -14.63 18.60
C LYS A 173 -8.92 -14.57 18.62
N VAL A 174 -9.56 -14.59 17.45
CA VAL A 174 -11.03 -14.56 17.34
C VAL A 174 -11.70 -15.86 17.80
N ALA A 175 -11.00 -16.99 17.70
CA ALA A 175 -11.54 -18.30 18.07
C ALA A 175 -11.48 -18.61 19.58
N ARG A 176 -10.80 -17.78 20.37
CA ARG A 176 -10.72 -17.89 21.83
C ARG A 176 -11.88 -17.13 22.47
#